data_AF-A0A1E5V608-F1
#
_entry.id   AF-A0A1E5V608-F1
#
_cell.length_a   1.000
_cell.length_b   1.000
_cell.length_c   1.000
_cell.angle_alpha   90.00
_cell.angle_beta   90.00
_cell.angle_gamma   90.00
#
_symmetry.space_group_name_H-M   'P 1'
#
loop_
_entity.id
_entity.type
_entity.pdbx_description
1 polymer ?
#
loop_
_entity_poly.entity_id
_entity_poly.type
_entity_poly.pdbx_seq_one_letter_code
_entity_poly.pdbx_strand_id
1 'polypeptide(L)'
;MMKPTKKTSKGRQKIEIRRIENKESRQVSLCKRKGGIIKKCSELHLLSGAHVAIAIFSKKEEQPQGGEVPAVTGGRPSRGGNVFAMGTPSVDHVLRRFAPLPGDELLPGSLEDTRAAAAERAVMEATAREVKETEALVEAEKKRMQAIGEKVVKAAEAAGKRFWWEVDVEALGEAELPEFARALQRVREIVQREADKLQASAPPAMVAAPWASIGARE
;
A
#
# COMPACT_ATOMS: atom_id res chain seq x y z
N MET A 1 4.54 -1.49 -39.81
CA MET A 1 3.68 -0.42 -39.22
C MET A 1 2.98 -0.97 -37.98
N MET A 2 3.36 -0.54 -36.78
CA MET A 2 2.65 -0.92 -35.53
C MET A 2 1.34 -0.13 -35.46
N LYS A 3 0.22 -0.83 -35.27
CA LYS A 3 -1.10 -0.19 -35.13
C LYS A 3 -1.15 0.59 -33.81
N PRO A 4 -1.64 1.85 -33.78
CA PRO A 4 -1.73 2.61 -32.54
C PRO A 4 -2.67 1.89 -31.54
N THR A 5 -2.15 1.60 -30.35
CA THR A 5 -2.89 0.94 -29.28
C THR A 5 -4.00 1.85 -28.77
N LYS A 6 -5.27 1.37 -28.78
CA LYS A 6 -6.43 2.13 -28.27
C LYS A 6 -6.26 2.44 -26.78
N LYS A 7 -6.61 3.65 -26.35
CA LYS A 7 -6.59 4.07 -24.94
C LYS A 7 -7.54 3.21 -24.11
N THR A 8 -7.07 2.68 -23.00
CA THR A 8 -7.80 1.75 -22.12
C THR A 8 -8.80 2.43 -21.18
N SER A 9 -8.68 3.75 -20.93
CA SER A 9 -9.63 4.49 -20.09
C SER A 9 -9.90 5.89 -20.62
N LYS A 10 -11.07 6.44 -20.21
CA LYS A 10 -11.46 7.83 -20.45
C LYS A 10 -10.65 8.83 -19.59
N GLY A 11 -9.78 8.39 -18.69
CA GLY A 11 -9.03 9.26 -17.79
C GLY A 11 -9.91 9.98 -16.74
N ARG A 12 -9.36 11.01 -16.09
CA ARG A 12 -10.08 11.81 -15.09
C ARG A 12 -11.14 12.68 -15.78
N GLN A 13 -12.41 12.43 -15.46
CA GLN A 13 -13.53 13.20 -15.99
C GLN A 13 -13.95 14.29 -15.01
N LYS A 14 -14.36 15.44 -15.54
CA LYS A 14 -14.96 16.52 -14.75
C LYS A 14 -16.35 16.07 -14.27
N ILE A 15 -16.65 16.31 -13.00
CA ILE A 15 -17.97 16.04 -12.41
C ILE A 15 -18.51 17.33 -11.81
N GLU A 16 -19.84 17.46 -11.75
CA GLU A 16 -20.50 18.58 -11.08
C GLU A 16 -20.26 18.51 -9.55
N ILE A 17 -20.14 19.67 -8.91
CA ILE A 17 -20.02 19.77 -7.44
C ILE A 17 -21.42 19.72 -6.83
N ARG A 18 -22.01 18.53 -6.86
CA ARG A 18 -23.32 18.18 -6.29
C ARG A 18 -23.24 16.79 -5.65
N ARG A 19 -24.28 16.37 -4.93
CA ARG A 19 -24.34 15.01 -4.35
C ARG A 19 -24.28 13.98 -5.48
N ILE A 20 -23.40 12.99 -5.34
CA ILE A 20 -23.35 11.85 -6.26
C ILE A 20 -24.47 10.90 -5.88
N GLU A 21 -25.45 10.72 -6.76
CA GLU A 21 -26.61 9.85 -6.49
C GLU A 21 -26.23 8.37 -6.50
N ASN A 22 -25.39 7.95 -7.45
CA ASN A 22 -24.88 6.57 -7.49
C ASN A 22 -24.03 6.26 -6.25
N LYS A 23 -24.49 5.31 -5.43
CA LYS A 23 -23.90 4.92 -4.14
C LYS A 23 -22.47 4.41 -4.25
N GLU A 24 -22.16 3.56 -5.22
CA GLU A 24 -20.81 3.01 -5.42
C GLU A 24 -19.83 4.10 -5.86
N SER A 25 -20.25 4.91 -6.83
CA SER A 25 -19.46 6.04 -7.31
C SER A 25 -19.22 7.08 -6.21
N ARG A 26 -20.23 7.31 -5.35
CA ARG A 26 -20.14 8.17 -4.16
C ARG A 26 -19.14 7.62 -3.14
N GLN A 27 -19.21 6.32 -2.84
CA GLN A 27 -18.30 5.66 -1.88
C GLN A 27 -16.86 5.68 -2.37
N VAL A 28 -16.61 5.34 -3.64
CA VAL A 28 -15.26 5.40 -4.24
C VAL A 28 -14.73 6.84 -4.23
N SER A 29 -15.58 7.82 -4.58
CA SER A 29 -15.22 9.23 -4.55
C SER A 29 -14.88 9.71 -3.14
N LEU A 30 -15.67 9.31 -2.14
CA LEU A 30 -15.41 9.62 -0.73
C LEU A 30 -14.05 9.04 -0.30
N CYS A 31 -13.78 7.76 -0.57
CA CYS A 31 -12.51 7.13 -0.20
C CYS A 31 -11.31 7.84 -0.84
N LYS A 32 -11.38 8.14 -2.14
CA LYS A 32 -10.30 8.84 -2.87
C LYS A 32 -10.10 10.27 -2.38
N ARG A 33 -11.19 11.04 -2.21
CA ARG A 33 -11.13 12.43 -1.74
C ARG A 33 -10.69 12.52 -0.29
N LYS A 34 -11.14 11.59 0.57
CA LYS A 34 -10.70 11.46 1.96
C LYS A 34 -9.19 11.22 2.05
N GLY A 35 -8.65 10.29 1.26
CA GLY A 35 -7.22 10.06 1.20
C GLY A 35 -6.46 11.30 0.71
N GLY A 36 -6.97 11.96 -0.33
CA GLY A 36 -6.38 13.19 -0.86
C GLY A 36 -6.37 14.36 0.12
N ILE A 37 -7.48 14.62 0.81
CA ILE A 37 -7.57 15.73 1.77
C ILE A 37 -6.70 15.48 3.00
N ILE A 38 -6.67 14.25 3.52
CA ILE A 38 -5.78 13.88 4.63
C ILE A 38 -4.32 14.12 4.23
N LYS A 39 -3.92 13.67 3.03
CA LYS A 39 -2.56 13.90 2.52
C LYS A 39 -2.25 15.39 2.41
N LYS A 40 -3.19 16.21 1.91
CA LYS A 40 -3.00 17.66 1.80
C LYS A 40 -2.90 18.37 3.15
N CYS A 41 -3.67 17.94 4.14
CA CYS A 41 -3.53 18.46 5.51
C CYS A 41 -2.16 18.12 6.11
N SER A 42 -1.66 16.90 5.89
CA SER A 42 -0.30 16.52 6.32
C SER A 42 0.77 17.34 5.60
N GLU A 43 0.68 17.50 4.27
CA GLU A 43 1.59 18.38 3.51
C GLU A 43 1.54 19.83 4.02
N LEU A 44 0.35 20.35 4.34
CA LEU A 44 0.17 21.70 4.85
C LEU A 44 0.85 21.89 6.22
N HIS A 45 0.66 20.94 7.14
CA HIS A 45 1.31 20.97 8.44
C HIS A 45 2.84 20.92 8.29
N LEU A 46 3.36 20.04 7.43
CA LEU A 46 4.80 19.92 7.19
C LEU A 46 5.42 21.20 6.60
N LEU A 47 4.75 21.81 5.62
CA LEU A 47 5.28 22.99 4.92
C LEU A 47 5.16 24.28 5.72
N SER A 48 4.04 24.46 6.45
CA SER A 48 3.75 25.72 7.14
C SER A 48 3.89 25.64 8.65
N GLY A 49 3.94 24.45 9.25
CA GLY A 49 3.84 24.22 10.70
C GLY A 49 2.46 24.55 11.26
N ALA A 50 1.45 24.74 10.42
CA ALA A 50 0.10 24.97 10.90
C ALA A 50 -0.43 23.74 11.64
N HIS A 51 -1.05 23.96 12.80
CA HIS A 51 -1.82 22.92 13.48
C HIS A 51 -3.16 22.76 12.73
N VAL A 52 -3.42 21.56 12.20
CA VAL A 52 -4.58 21.30 11.34
C VAL A 52 -5.36 20.12 11.92
N ALA A 53 -6.69 20.24 11.94
CA ALA A 53 -7.58 19.13 12.23
C ALA A 53 -8.72 19.05 11.20
N ILE A 54 -9.10 17.82 10.86
CA ILE A 54 -10.21 17.53 9.96
C ILE A 54 -11.05 16.37 10.52
N ALA A 55 -12.37 16.53 10.46
CA ALA A 55 -13.34 15.49 10.80
C ALA A 55 -14.29 15.27 9.62
N ILE A 56 -14.46 14.02 9.20
CA ILE A 56 -15.30 13.61 8.07
C ILE A 56 -16.33 12.62 8.58
N PHE A 57 -17.60 13.01 8.50
CA PHE A 57 -18.74 12.19 8.88
C PHE A 57 -19.34 11.54 7.63
N SER A 58 -19.42 10.22 7.61
CA SER A 58 -20.11 9.47 6.57
C SER A 58 -21.39 8.88 7.13
N LYS A 59 -22.51 9.02 6.42
CA LYS A 59 -23.74 8.29 6.76
C LYS A 59 -23.62 6.83 6.30
N LYS A 60 -24.03 5.87 7.13
CA LYS A 60 -24.31 4.51 6.68
C LYS A 60 -25.76 4.53 6.20
N GLU A 61 -25.97 4.50 4.89
CA GLU A 61 -27.31 4.47 4.31
C GLU A 61 -27.88 3.07 4.55
N GLU A 62 -28.73 2.94 5.58
CA GLU A 62 -29.53 1.75 5.89
C GLU A 62 -30.39 1.41 4.66
N GLN A 63 -30.37 0.16 4.22
CA GLN A 63 -31.31 -0.32 3.22
C GLN A 63 -32.71 -0.38 3.87
N PRO A 64 -33.78 0.02 3.17
CA PRO A 64 -35.12 -0.34 3.60
C PRO A 64 -35.28 -1.85 3.34
N GLN A 65 -35.03 -2.68 4.35
CA GLN A 65 -35.50 -4.06 4.35
C GLN A 65 -36.75 -4.10 5.22
N GLY A 66 -37.90 -4.31 4.59
CA GLY A 66 -39.10 -4.75 5.28
C GLY A 66 -38.83 -6.11 5.94
N GLY A 67 -39.28 -6.26 7.17
CA GLY A 67 -39.10 -7.48 7.97
C GLY A 67 -38.92 -7.13 9.44
N GLU A 68 -39.73 -7.76 10.28
CA GLU A 68 -39.95 -7.46 11.70
C GLU A 68 -38.66 -7.47 12.55
N VAL A 69 -38.65 -6.63 13.58
CA VAL A 69 -37.60 -6.58 14.62
C VAL A 69 -37.94 -7.55 15.75
N PRO A 70 -37.08 -8.53 16.11
CA PRO A 70 -37.01 -9.01 17.47
C PRO A 70 -36.03 -8.13 18.25
N ALA A 71 -36.54 -7.48 19.28
CA ALA A 71 -35.73 -6.83 20.29
C ALA A 71 -35.04 -7.89 21.15
N VAL A 72 -33.71 -7.99 21.11
CA VAL A 72 -32.95 -8.58 22.23
C VAL A 72 -31.47 -8.17 22.21
N THR A 73 -30.94 -7.97 23.42
CA THR A 73 -29.57 -7.59 23.84
C THR A 73 -29.18 -6.11 23.79
N GLY A 74 -29.02 -5.55 25.00
CA GLY A 74 -28.74 -4.15 25.30
C GLY A 74 -27.33 -3.68 24.94
N GLY A 75 -27.08 -3.49 23.65
CA GLY A 75 -26.09 -2.55 23.14
C GLY A 75 -26.81 -1.47 22.34
N ARG A 76 -26.63 -0.19 22.68
CA ARG A 76 -27.20 0.92 21.90
C ARG A 76 -26.64 0.81 20.46
N PRO A 77 -27.46 0.54 19.42
CA PRO A 77 -26.94 0.52 18.07
C PRO A 77 -26.44 1.93 17.73
N SER A 78 -25.16 2.06 17.36
CA SER A 78 -24.62 3.30 16.82
C SER A 78 -25.38 3.66 15.53
N ARG A 79 -26.45 4.45 15.66
CA ARG A 79 -27.20 5.04 14.53
C ARG A 79 -26.37 6.04 13.72
N GLY A 80 -25.17 6.40 14.18
CA GLY A 80 -24.26 7.31 13.51
C GLY A 80 -23.33 6.55 12.58
N GLY A 81 -23.22 6.96 11.32
CA GLY A 81 -22.25 6.36 10.42
C GLY A 81 -20.79 6.68 10.80
N ASN A 82 -19.84 6.25 9.96
CA ASN A 82 -18.43 6.30 10.29
C ASN A 82 -17.89 7.73 10.41
N VAL A 83 -17.10 7.99 11.45
CA VAL A 83 -16.34 9.23 11.64
C VAL A 83 -14.88 8.96 11.34
N PHE A 84 -14.26 9.82 10.54
CA PHE A 84 -12.82 9.83 10.31
C PHE A 84 -12.27 11.15 10.79
N ALA A 85 -11.34 11.14 11.73
CA ALA A 85 -10.68 12.33 12.23
C ALA A 85 -9.18 12.21 12.06
N MET A 86 -8.53 13.33 11.74
CA MET A 86 -7.08 13.47 11.74
C MET A 86 -6.74 14.86 12.26
N GLY A 87 -5.73 14.96 13.12
CA GLY A 87 -5.25 16.22 13.63
C GLY A 87 -3.78 16.12 13.96
N THR A 88 -3.04 17.20 13.69
CA THR A 88 -1.62 17.30 13.98
C THR A 88 -1.38 18.56 14.81
N PRO A 89 -0.82 18.46 16.04
CA PRO A 89 -0.23 17.26 16.67
C PRO A 89 -1.25 16.22 17.20
N SER A 90 -2.46 16.65 17.59
CA SER A 90 -3.60 15.75 17.84
C SER A 90 -4.91 16.48 17.55
N VAL A 91 -5.99 15.73 17.27
CA VAL A 91 -7.32 16.33 17.04
C VAL A 91 -7.75 17.16 18.24
N ASP A 92 -7.56 16.61 19.43
CA ASP A 92 -7.97 17.22 20.71
C ASP A 92 -7.17 18.50 21.00
N HIS A 93 -5.85 18.49 20.76
CA HIS A 93 -5.00 19.68 20.90
C HIS A 93 -5.49 20.83 20.00
N VAL A 94 -5.82 20.53 18.74
CA VAL A 94 -6.35 21.55 17.84
C VAL A 94 -7.73 22.02 18.30
N LEU A 95 -8.62 21.12 18.71
CA LEU A 95 -9.98 21.47 19.12
C LEU A 95 -10.02 22.31 20.40
N ARG A 96 -9.21 22.00 21.41
CA ARG A 96 -9.14 22.78 22.66
C ARG A 96 -8.74 24.22 22.44
N ARG A 97 -7.96 24.51 21.39
CA ARG A 97 -7.64 25.88 20.99
C ARG A 97 -8.86 26.67 20.51
N PHE A 98 -9.83 26.01 19.88
CA PHE A 98 -11.03 26.65 19.33
C PHE A 98 -12.25 26.56 20.24
N ALA A 99 -12.30 25.56 21.11
CA ALA A 99 -13.38 25.31 22.07
C ALA A 99 -12.77 24.88 23.42
N PRO A 100 -12.15 25.81 24.17
CA PRO A 100 -11.55 25.49 25.46
C PRO A 100 -12.60 25.04 26.47
N LEU A 101 -12.28 24.00 27.25
CA LEU A 101 -13.13 23.55 28.35
C LEU A 101 -12.84 24.39 29.62
N PRO A 102 -13.81 24.53 30.53
CA PRO A 102 -13.56 25.17 31.82
C PRO A 102 -12.41 24.45 32.56
N GLY A 103 -11.31 25.15 32.81
CA GLY A 103 -10.09 24.59 33.45
C GLY A 103 -8.85 24.46 32.56
N ASP A 104 -8.96 24.68 31.25
CA ASP A 104 -7.80 24.65 30.31
C ASP A 104 -6.90 25.91 30.37
N GLU A 105 -7.27 26.94 31.15
CA GLU A 105 -6.54 28.22 31.27
C GLU A 105 -5.10 28.08 31.84
N LEU A 106 -4.75 26.90 32.37
CA LEU A 106 -3.44 26.61 32.98
C LEU A 106 -2.43 25.96 32.02
N LEU A 107 -2.78 25.66 30.76
CA LEU A 107 -1.85 25.10 29.79
C LEU A 107 -1.08 26.25 29.09
N PRO A 108 0.26 26.34 29.23
CA PRO A 108 1.06 27.42 28.64
C PRO A 108 1.19 27.24 27.11
N GLY A 109 0.15 27.57 26.36
CA GLY A 109 0.09 27.38 24.91
C GLY A 109 0.43 28.64 24.11
N SER A 110 1.70 28.83 23.76
CA SER A 110 2.11 29.56 22.54
C SER A 110 3.62 29.52 22.29
N LEU A 111 4.46 29.52 23.33
CA LEU A 111 5.93 29.55 23.17
C LEU A 111 6.53 28.13 23.16
N GLU A 112 6.05 27.24 24.02
CA GLU A 112 6.50 25.83 24.02
C GLU A 112 6.09 25.10 22.74
N ASP A 113 4.90 25.40 22.19
CA ASP A 113 4.43 24.84 20.92
C ASP A 113 5.35 25.21 19.74
N THR A 114 5.91 26.43 19.73
CA THR A 114 6.84 26.84 18.66
C THR A 114 8.21 26.17 18.76
N ARG A 115 8.72 25.96 19.98
CA ARG A 115 9.98 25.27 20.22
C ARG A 115 9.85 23.77 19.96
N ALA A 116 8.75 23.15 20.36
CA ALA A 116 8.41 21.77 20.04
C ALA A 116 8.27 21.58 18.53
N ALA A 117 7.53 22.45 17.83
CA ALA A 117 7.42 22.41 16.38
C ALA A 117 8.77 22.61 15.67
N ALA A 118 9.64 23.48 16.19
CA ALA A 118 10.99 23.67 15.66
C ALA A 118 11.88 22.43 15.88
N ALA A 119 11.79 21.78 17.05
CA ALA A 119 12.49 20.54 17.33
C ALA A 119 12.00 19.38 16.46
N GLU A 120 10.69 19.23 16.28
CA GLU A 120 10.09 18.24 15.38
C GLU A 120 10.53 18.47 13.92
N ARG A 121 10.56 19.72 13.46
CA ARG A 121 11.09 20.07 12.14
C ARG A 121 12.56 19.70 11.97
N ALA A 122 13.39 19.94 12.99
CA ALA A 122 14.80 19.59 12.94
C ALA A 122 15.00 18.06 12.85
N VAL A 123 14.23 17.27 13.61
CA VAL A 123 14.25 15.80 13.54
C VAL A 123 13.76 15.31 12.17
N MET A 124 12.67 15.89 11.65
CA MET A 124 12.14 15.57 10.33
C MET A 124 13.14 15.90 9.21
N GLU A 125 13.86 17.02 9.31
CA GLU A 125 14.87 17.41 8.32
C GLU A 125 16.08 16.47 8.39
N ALA A 126 16.53 16.09 9.59
CA ALA A 126 17.61 15.13 9.77
C ALA A 126 17.26 13.77 9.14
N THR A 127 16.09 13.23 9.48
CA THR A 127 15.60 11.96 8.90
C THR A 127 15.41 12.06 7.38
N ALA A 128 14.93 13.18 6.85
CA ALA A 128 14.83 13.39 5.41
C ALA A 128 16.21 13.38 4.70
N ARG A 129 17.25 13.90 5.35
CA ARG A 129 18.63 13.84 4.84
C ARG A 129 19.14 12.40 4.82
N GLU A 130 18.94 11.65 5.91
CA GLU A 130 19.31 10.22 5.99
C GLU A 130 18.59 9.39 4.92
N VAL A 131 17.29 9.62 4.70
CA VAL A 131 16.53 8.95 3.63
C VAL A 131 17.11 9.28 2.26
N LYS A 132 17.43 10.54 1.99
CA LYS A 132 18.02 10.95 0.72
C LYS A 132 19.40 10.33 0.49
N GLU A 133 20.22 10.24 1.53
CA GLU A 133 21.54 9.60 1.47
C GLU A 133 21.42 8.09 1.21
N THR A 134 20.54 7.42 1.93
CA THR A 134 20.28 5.98 1.74
C THR A 134 19.68 5.69 0.36
N GLU A 135 18.78 6.51 -0.15
CA GLU A 135 18.28 6.41 -1.52
C GLU A 135 19.40 6.53 -2.56
N ALA A 136 20.33 7.47 -2.37
CA ALA A 136 21.46 7.64 -3.27
C ALA A 136 22.39 6.41 -3.26
N LEU A 137 22.65 5.82 -2.09
CA LEU A 137 23.42 4.58 -1.96
C LEU A 137 22.71 3.40 -2.65
N VAL A 138 21.39 3.27 -2.45
CA VAL A 138 20.58 2.23 -3.10
C VAL A 138 20.59 2.38 -4.62
N GLU A 139 20.49 3.60 -5.14
CA GLU A 139 20.55 3.85 -6.59
C GLU A 139 21.94 3.59 -7.17
N ALA A 140 23.01 3.92 -6.45
CA ALA A 140 24.37 3.56 -6.85
C ALA A 140 24.55 2.03 -6.91
N GLU A 141 24.07 1.32 -5.90
CA GLU A 141 24.15 -0.14 -5.84
C GLU A 141 23.31 -0.82 -6.92
N LYS A 142 22.10 -0.29 -7.21
CA LYS A 142 21.28 -0.75 -8.35
C LYS A 142 22.03 -0.59 -9.68
N LYS A 143 22.69 0.56 -9.91
CA LYS A 143 23.49 0.79 -11.12
C LYS A 143 24.65 -0.20 -11.22
N ARG A 144 25.35 -0.46 -10.11
CA ARG A 144 26.41 -1.47 -10.04
C ARG A 144 25.89 -2.85 -10.44
N MET A 145 24.77 -3.27 -9.86
CA MET A 145 24.15 -4.57 -10.15
C MET A 145 23.63 -4.66 -11.60
N GLN A 146 23.04 -3.59 -12.14
CA GLN A 146 22.61 -3.54 -13.53
C GLN A 146 23.79 -3.68 -14.49
N ALA A 147 24.89 -2.96 -14.26
CA ALA A 147 26.09 -3.05 -15.07
C ALA A 147 26.68 -4.47 -15.06
N ILE A 148 26.67 -5.15 -13.91
CA ILE A 148 27.09 -6.56 -13.80
C ILE A 148 26.13 -7.47 -14.57
N GLY A 149 24.82 -7.29 -14.40
CA GLY A 149 23.81 -8.05 -15.14
C GLY A 149 23.94 -7.90 -16.66
N GLU A 150 24.20 -6.69 -17.16
CA GLU A 150 24.46 -6.45 -18.58
C GLU A 150 25.69 -7.21 -19.09
N LYS A 151 26.75 -7.33 -18.29
CA LYS A 151 27.92 -8.13 -18.66
C LYS A 151 27.59 -9.61 -18.74
N VAL A 152 26.84 -10.14 -17.78
CA VAL A 152 26.40 -11.54 -17.77
C VAL A 152 25.53 -11.84 -19.00
N VAL A 153 24.59 -10.96 -19.34
CA VAL A 153 23.75 -11.11 -20.54
C VAL A 153 24.59 -11.07 -21.81
N LYS A 154 25.53 -10.11 -21.94
CA LYS A 154 26.44 -10.04 -23.08
C LYS A 154 27.33 -11.28 -23.22
N ALA A 155 27.82 -11.83 -22.10
CA ALA A 155 28.59 -13.07 -22.10
C ALA A 155 27.74 -14.26 -22.55
N ALA A 156 26.48 -14.34 -22.11
CA ALA A 156 25.53 -15.36 -22.56
C ALA A 156 25.25 -15.25 -24.07
N GLU A 157 25.02 -14.03 -24.58
CA GLU A 157 24.80 -13.76 -26.00
C GLU A 157 26.03 -14.10 -26.86
N ALA A 158 27.23 -13.74 -26.41
CA ALA A 158 28.48 -14.06 -27.08
C ALA A 158 28.73 -15.57 -27.18
N ALA A 159 28.27 -16.34 -26.17
CA ALA A 159 28.31 -17.80 -26.17
C ALA A 159 27.11 -18.45 -26.91
N GLY A 160 26.27 -17.66 -27.58
CA GLY A 160 25.11 -18.13 -28.34
C GLY A 160 24.01 -18.75 -27.48
N LYS A 161 23.94 -18.41 -26.19
CA LYS A 161 22.97 -18.95 -25.24
C LYS A 161 21.64 -18.22 -25.34
N ARG A 162 20.54 -18.95 -25.12
CA ARG A 162 19.18 -18.38 -25.20
C ARG A 162 18.81 -17.66 -23.92
N PHE A 163 19.26 -18.16 -22.78
CA PHE A 163 18.96 -17.59 -21.48
C PHE A 163 20.23 -17.13 -20.78
N TRP A 164 20.14 -16.02 -20.03
CA TRP A 164 21.28 -15.44 -19.32
C TRP A 164 21.87 -16.39 -18.25
N TRP A 165 21.08 -17.32 -17.71
CA TRP A 165 21.54 -18.32 -16.73
C TRP A 165 22.23 -19.54 -17.35
N GLU A 166 22.25 -19.66 -18.69
CA GLU A 166 22.98 -20.72 -19.41
C GLU A 166 24.42 -20.32 -19.76
N VAL A 167 24.85 -19.13 -19.32
CA VAL A 167 26.22 -18.64 -19.49
C VAL A 167 27.22 -19.59 -18.83
N ASP A 168 28.37 -19.75 -19.46
CA ASP A 168 29.47 -20.53 -18.87
C ASP A 168 30.02 -19.79 -17.65
N VAL A 169 30.08 -20.48 -16.51
CA VAL A 169 30.57 -19.93 -15.24
C VAL A 169 32.05 -19.55 -15.36
N GLU A 170 32.83 -20.26 -16.18
CA GLU A 170 34.24 -19.94 -16.41
C GLU A 170 34.44 -18.66 -17.23
N ALA A 171 33.38 -18.20 -17.93
CA ALA A 171 33.40 -16.95 -18.69
C ALA A 171 33.03 -15.71 -17.86
N LEU A 172 32.62 -15.88 -16.59
CA LEU A 172 32.26 -14.78 -15.69
C LEU A 172 33.48 -14.36 -14.84
N GLY A 173 33.67 -13.05 -14.71
CA GLY A 173 34.69 -12.47 -13.83
C GLY A 173 34.32 -12.52 -12.34
N GLU A 174 35.30 -12.25 -11.48
CA GLU A 174 35.16 -12.29 -10.01
C GLU A 174 34.01 -11.42 -9.47
N ALA A 175 33.74 -10.28 -10.11
CA ALA A 175 32.65 -9.38 -9.71
C ALA A 175 31.26 -9.86 -10.16
N GLU A 176 31.18 -10.72 -11.18
CA GLU A 176 29.93 -11.19 -11.78
C GLU A 176 29.41 -12.44 -11.06
N LEU A 177 30.30 -13.30 -10.58
CA LEU A 177 29.96 -14.57 -9.93
C LEU A 177 29.03 -14.41 -8.71
N PRO A 178 29.28 -13.50 -7.74
CA PRO A 178 28.39 -13.36 -6.58
C PRO A 178 26.99 -12.87 -6.98
N GLU A 179 26.90 -11.96 -7.95
CA GLU A 179 25.61 -11.44 -8.42
C GLU A 179 24.84 -12.48 -9.25
N PHE A 180 25.56 -13.26 -10.05
CA PHE A 180 25.01 -14.39 -10.78
C PHE A 180 24.41 -15.44 -9.84
N ALA A 181 25.16 -15.82 -8.79
CA ALA A 181 24.68 -16.75 -7.76
C ALA A 181 23.42 -16.23 -7.05
N ARG A 182 23.40 -14.95 -6.65
CA ARG A 182 22.21 -14.31 -6.05
C ARG A 182 21.02 -14.30 -7.00
N ALA A 183 21.26 -14.06 -8.29
CA ALA A 183 20.21 -14.08 -9.31
C ALA A 183 19.63 -15.48 -9.49
N LEU A 184 20.46 -16.53 -9.53
CA LEU A 184 20.02 -17.92 -9.56
C LEU A 184 19.22 -18.31 -8.32
N GLN A 185 19.64 -17.87 -7.13
CA GLN A 185 18.88 -18.08 -5.89
C GLN A 185 17.48 -17.46 -5.98
N ARG A 186 17.36 -16.23 -6.50
CA ARG A 186 16.05 -15.59 -6.72
C ARG A 186 15.17 -16.38 -7.68
N VAL A 187 15.74 -16.90 -8.78
CA VAL A 187 15.00 -17.75 -9.72
C VAL A 187 14.53 -19.02 -9.02
N ARG A 188 15.40 -19.69 -8.25
CA ARG A 188 15.04 -20.87 -7.46
C ARG A 188 13.88 -20.59 -6.50
N GLU A 189 13.91 -19.47 -5.78
CA GLU A 189 12.83 -19.08 -4.86
C GLU A 189 11.50 -18.80 -5.58
N ILE A 190 11.54 -18.22 -6.78
CA ILE A 190 10.34 -17.97 -7.59
C ILE A 190 9.76 -19.30 -8.07
N VAL A 191 10.61 -20.19 -8.61
CA VAL A 191 10.20 -21.51 -9.08
C VAL A 191 9.64 -22.34 -7.93
N GLN A 192 10.28 -22.32 -6.75
CA GLN A 192 9.80 -23.02 -5.57
C GLN A 192 8.42 -22.51 -5.15
N ARG A 193 8.23 -21.19 -5.04
CA ARG A 193 6.92 -20.61 -4.69
C ARG A 193 5.83 -21.00 -5.68
N GLU A 194 6.15 -21.08 -6.97
CA GLU A 194 5.17 -21.47 -7.98
C GLU A 194 4.87 -22.97 -7.92
N ALA A 195 5.87 -23.80 -7.67
CA ALA A 195 5.68 -25.24 -7.43
C ALA A 195 4.79 -25.49 -6.20
N ASP A 196 5.03 -24.78 -5.10
CA ASP A 196 4.24 -24.89 -3.87
C ASP A 196 2.77 -24.48 -4.11
N LYS A 197 2.53 -23.41 -4.88
CA LYS A 197 1.17 -23.01 -5.27
C LYS A 197 0.46 -24.07 -6.10
N LEU A 198 1.16 -24.66 -7.08
CA LEU A 198 0.61 -25.71 -7.92
C LEU A 198 0.25 -26.95 -7.09
N GLN A 199 1.12 -27.34 -6.15
CA GLN A 199 0.85 -28.42 -5.20
C GLN A 199 -0.34 -28.12 -4.28
N ALA A 200 -0.46 -26.89 -3.78
CA ALA A 200 -1.59 -26.48 -2.94
C ALA A 200 -2.91 -26.39 -3.71
N SER A 201 -2.86 -26.13 -5.02
CA SER A 201 -4.03 -26.08 -5.91
C SER A 201 -4.41 -27.44 -6.52
N ALA A 202 -3.55 -28.46 -6.36
CA ALA A 202 -3.82 -29.79 -6.87
C ALA A 202 -5.03 -30.38 -6.13
N PRO A 203 -6.04 -30.92 -6.83
CA PRO A 203 -7.11 -31.65 -6.18
C PRO A 203 -6.49 -32.81 -5.38
N PRO A 204 -6.99 -33.12 -4.17
CA PRO A 204 -6.46 -34.22 -3.37
C PRO A 204 -6.42 -35.46 -4.26
N ALA A 205 -5.25 -36.11 -4.32
CA ALA A 205 -5.09 -37.37 -5.04
C ALA A 205 -6.24 -38.28 -4.61
N MET A 206 -7.12 -38.57 -5.56
CA MET A 206 -8.31 -39.35 -5.33
C MET A 206 -7.83 -40.71 -4.85
N VAL A 207 -7.86 -40.91 -3.52
CA VAL A 207 -7.54 -42.20 -2.89
C VAL A 207 -8.52 -43.17 -3.53
N ALA A 208 -8.02 -44.05 -4.40
CA ALA A 208 -8.83 -45.05 -5.05
C ALA A 208 -9.55 -45.82 -3.94
N ALA A 209 -10.87 -45.63 -3.87
CA ALA A 209 -11.66 -46.18 -2.79
C ALA A 209 -11.59 -47.72 -2.88
N PRO A 210 -11.23 -48.44 -1.80
CA PRO A 210 -10.95 -49.88 -1.87
C PRO A 210 -12.17 -50.77 -2.13
N TRP A 211 -13.37 -50.21 -2.33
CA TRP A 211 -14.62 -50.96 -2.27
C TRP A 211 -15.26 -51.29 -3.63
N ALA A 212 -14.55 -51.08 -4.75
CA ALA A 212 -14.99 -51.57 -6.05
C ALA A 212 -14.76 -53.09 -6.19
N SER A 213 -15.45 -53.89 -5.38
CA SER A 213 -15.67 -55.32 -5.58
C SER A 213 -16.85 -55.79 -4.75
N ILE A 214 -18.06 -55.38 -5.14
CA ILE A 214 -19.28 -56.10 -4.77
C ILE A 214 -20.19 -56.12 -6.01
N GLY A 215 -20.36 -57.32 -6.59
CA GLY A 215 -21.55 -57.67 -7.35
C GLY A 215 -21.34 -58.18 -8.78
N ALA A 216 -20.97 -59.45 -8.93
CA ALA A 216 -21.43 -60.31 -10.04
C ALA A 216 -21.22 -61.81 -9.70
N ARG A 217 -22.09 -62.33 -8.82
CA ARG A 217 -22.64 -63.70 -8.79
C ARG A 217 -24.16 -63.44 -8.79
N GLU A 218 -25.03 -64.06 -9.58
CA GLU A 218 -25.04 -65.29 -10.39
C GLU A 218 -25.71 -65.01 -11.74
#